data_AF-A0A961I7Q4-F1
#
_entry.id   AF-A0A961I7Q4-F1
#
_cell.length_a   1.000
_cell.length_b   1.000
_cell.length_c   1.000
_cell.angle_alpha   90.00
_cell.angle_beta   90.00
_cell.angle_gamma   90.00
#
_symmetry.space_group_name_H-M   'P 1'
#
loop_
_entity.id
_entity.type
_entity.pdbx_description
1 polymer ?
#
loop_
_entity_poly.entity_id
_entity_poly.type
_entity_poly.pdbx_seq_one_letter_code
_entity_poly.pdbx_strand_id
1 'polypeptide(L)'
;FRKPDSVLSMAFAELCPTTTVECGRVGESAGITHAREFVQSVLNLSDLSTEPTAYADVDLYHTVAIVKIPANVRIGFENEVENRAVDVRFVADLDHYNFKELPANTDWGSTSGSQHLPVTARNEAGLDVTEKFFACRDNRIRTKLPVMPAMLTLDRRIIRQDCLCYLMERYPLPERN
;
A
#
# COMPACT_ATOMS: atom_id res chain seq x y z
N PHE A 1 6.32 12.98 0.80
CA PHE A 1 5.38 12.34 -0.15
C PHE A 1 5.70 12.84 -1.55
N ARG A 2 6.02 11.96 -2.51
CA ARG A 2 6.42 12.36 -3.88
C ARG A 2 5.49 11.82 -4.98
N LYS A 3 4.64 10.84 -4.67
CA LYS A 3 3.70 10.21 -5.60
C LYS A 3 2.44 9.71 -4.87
N PRO A 4 1.28 9.64 -5.56
CA PRO A 4 1.03 10.16 -6.91
C PRO A 4 1.16 11.70 -6.94
N ASP A 5 1.77 12.24 -7.99
CA ASP A 5 2.10 13.67 -8.17
C ASP A 5 0.94 14.52 -8.67
N SER A 6 -0.26 13.94 -8.75
CA SER A 6 -1.49 14.59 -9.21
C SER A 6 -2.49 14.90 -8.09
N VAL A 7 -2.17 14.66 -6.82
CA VAL A 7 -3.10 14.95 -5.72
C VAL A 7 -3.20 16.46 -5.47
N LEU A 8 -4.43 16.95 -5.31
CA LEU A 8 -4.71 18.37 -5.11
C LEU A 8 -3.97 18.95 -3.90
N SER A 9 -3.77 18.14 -2.85
CA SER A 9 -3.04 18.54 -1.65
C SER A 9 -1.62 19.02 -1.95
N MET A 10 -0.86 18.35 -2.84
CA MET A 10 0.49 18.85 -3.16
C MET A 10 0.45 20.15 -3.96
N ALA A 11 -0.55 20.34 -4.83
CA ALA A 11 -0.69 21.58 -5.58
C ALA A 11 -0.95 22.78 -4.66
N PHE A 12 -1.63 22.57 -3.53
CA PHE A 12 -1.94 23.61 -2.55
C PHE A 12 -0.93 23.68 -1.40
N ALA A 13 -0.04 22.69 -1.25
CA ALA A 13 0.90 22.61 -0.11
C ALA A 13 1.87 23.80 -0.03
N GLU A 14 2.16 24.47 -1.15
CA GLU A 14 2.97 25.69 -1.19
C GLU A 14 2.18 26.95 -0.76
N LEU A 15 0.85 26.89 -0.74
CA LEU A 15 -0.05 28.02 -0.48
C LEU A 15 -0.62 28.00 0.93
N CYS A 16 -0.95 26.83 1.45
CA CYS A 16 -1.57 26.66 2.77
C CYS A 16 -1.30 25.27 3.35
N PRO A 17 -1.57 25.06 4.65
CA PRO A 17 -1.60 23.71 5.22
C PRO A 17 -2.63 22.84 4.49
N THR A 18 -2.16 21.70 3.99
CA THR A 18 -2.97 20.76 3.22
C THR A 18 -2.84 19.36 3.78
N THR A 19 -3.92 18.60 3.74
CA THR A 19 -3.90 17.16 4.02
C THR A 19 -4.77 16.40 3.04
N THR A 20 -4.55 15.09 2.96
CA THR A 20 -5.41 14.14 2.27
C THR A 20 -5.89 13.12 3.30
N VAL A 21 -7.20 12.88 3.34
CA VAL A 21 -7.82 11.93 4.26
C VAL A 21 -8.39 10.78 3.44
N GLU A 22 -7.92 9.57 3.73
CA GLU A 22 -8.48 8.34 3.17
C GLU A 22 -9.75 7.96 3.94
N CYS A 23 -10.87 7.82 3.25
CA CYS A 23 -12.19 7.62 3.86
C CYS A 23 -12.82 6.28 3.46
N GLY A 24 -11.99 5.25 3.23
CA GLY A 24 -12.49 3.91 2.88
C GLY A 24 -13.09 3.84 1.47
N ARG A 25 -13.96 2.84 1.24
CA ARG A 25 -14.51 2.58 -0.10
C ARG A 25 -15.71 3.47 -0.40
N VAL A 26 -15.95 3.69 -1.69
CA VAL A 26 -17.11 4.45 -2.16
C VAL A 26 -18.41 3.81 -1.68
N GLY A 27 -19.28 4.62 -1.07
CA GLY A 27 -20.59 4.19 -0.57
C GLY A 27 -20.59 3.65 0.86
N GLU A 28 -19.43 3.52 1.52
CA GLU A 28 -19.37 3.12 2.92
C GLU A 28 -19.73 4.30 3.84
N SER A 29 -20.77 4.10 4.67
CA SER A 29 -21.28 5.13 5.58
C SER A 29 -20.24 5.56 6.63
N ALA A 30 -19.37 4.65 7.07
CA ALA A 30 -18.28 4.94 7.98
C ALA A 30 -17.30 5.95 7.36
N GLY A 31 -16.96 5.78 6.09
CA GLY A 31 -16.11 6.69 5.33
C GLY A 31 -16.68 8.10 5.22
N ILE A 32 -17.96 8.20 4.86
CA ILE A 32 -18.68 9.48 4.77
C ILE A 32 -18.71 10.17 6.14
N THR A 33 -18.96 9.39 7.20
CA THR A 33 -19.00 9.91 8.57
C THR A 33 -17.63 10.45 8.99
N HIS A 34 -16.57 9.70 8.72
CA HIS A 34 -15.20 10.11 9.01
C HIS A 34 -14.79 11.39 8.28
N ALA A 35 -15.09 11.50 6.98
CA ALA A 35 -14.82 12.70 6.19
C ALA A 35 -15.55 13.93 6.78
N ARG A 36 -16.83 13.77 7.14
CA ARG A 36 -17.63 14.84 7.74
C ARG A 36 -17.07 15.28 9.09
N GLU A 37 -16.72 14.32 9.95
CA GLU A 37 -16.15 14.60 11.27
C GLU A 37 -14.80 15.31 11.16
N PHE A 38 -13.95 14.92 10.22
CA PHE A 38 -12.69 15.61 9.95
C PHE A 38 -12.92 17.06 9.54
N VAL A 39 -13.78 17.31 8.55
CA VAL A 39 -14.10 18.67 8.09
C VAL A 39 -14.69 19.51 9.22
N GLN A 40 -15.64 18.94 9.98
CA GLN A 40 -16.26 19.63 11.11
C GLN A 40 -15.24 19.98 12.20
N SER A 41 -14.29 19.08 12.47
CA SER A 41 -13.21 19.31 13.44
C SER A 41 -12.34 20.47 12.99
N VAL A 42 -11.90 20.48 11.73
CA VAL A 42 -11.06 21.55 11.16
C VAL A 42 -11.77 22.89 11.18
N LEU A 43 -13.06 22.95 10.82
CA LEU A 43 -13.85 24.19 10.85
C LEU A 43 -14.04 24.76 12.27
N ASN A 44 -13.98 23.90 13.29
CA ASN A 44 -14.12 24.29 14.68
C ASN A 44 -12.79 24.60 15.37
N LEU A 45 -11.65 24.46 14.68
CA LEU A 45 -10.35 24.86 15.23
C LEU A 45 -10.27 26.38 15.32
N SER A 46 -9.90 26.88 16.49
CA SER A 46 -9.62 28.31 16.69
C SER A 46 -8.29 28.72 16.07
N ASP A 47 -7.31 27.82 16.03
CA ASP A 47 -6.02 27.99 15.35
C ASP A 47 -5.40 26.62 15.04
N LEU A 48 -4.43 26.59 14.12
CA LEU A 48 -3.59 25.42 13.88
C LEU A 48 -2.39 25.47 14.83
N SER A 49 -2.36 24.54 15.79
CA SER A 49 -1.24 24.45 16.74
C SER A 49 0.11 24.34 16.01
N THR A 50 1.04 25.22 16.36
CA THR A 50 2.44 25.13 15.94
C THR A 50 3.29 24.32 16.92
N GLU A 51 2.73 23.93 18.06
CA GLU A 51 3.41 23.07 19.03
C GLU A 51 3.64 21.69 18.41
N PRO A 52 4.85 21.12 18.50
CA PRO A 52 5.12 19.78 18.02
C PRO A 52 4.21 18.77 18.73
N THR A 53 3.48 17.97 17.96
CA THR A 53 2.82 16.78 18.51
C THR A 53 3.88 15.85 19.08
N ALA A 54 3.63 15.23 20.24
CA ALA A 54 4.53 14.22 20.75
C ALA A 54 4.61 13.07 19.73
N TYR A 55 5.80 12.81 19.19
CA TYR A 55 6.04 11.78 18.17
C TYR A 55 5.58 10.37 18.60
N ALA A 56 5.43 10.13 19.91
CA ALA A 56 4.95 8.87 20.47
C ALA A 56 3.46 8.58 20.16
N ASP A 57 2.68 9.58 19.74
CA ASP A 57 1.24 9.43 19.50
C ASP A 57 0.89 9.15 18.03
N VAL A 58 1.91 9.04 17.15
CA VAL A 58 1.69 8.91 15.70
C VAL A 58 2.56 7.80 15.11
N ASP A 59 1.92 6.84 14.46
CA ASP A 59 2.59 5.88 13.59
C ASP A 59 2.77 6.49 12.19
N LEU A 60 3.98 6.96 11.90
CA LEU A 60 4.33 7.49 10.59
C LEU A 60 4.93 6.41 9.69
N TYR A 61 4.46 6.34 8.44
CA TYR A 61 4.94 5.39 7.45
C TYR A 61 5.39 6.10 6.18
N HIS A 62 6.41 5.53 5.52
CA HIS A 62 6.92 6.00 4.25
C HIS A 62 6.68 4.95 3.16
N THR A 63 6.07 5.36 2.06
CA THR A 63 5.91 4.49 0.88
C THR A 63 7.25 4.30 0.19
N VAL A 64 7.69 3.05 0.08
CA VAL A 64 9.01 2.67 -0.45
C VAL A 64 8.96 1.98 -1.81
N ALA A 65 7.83 1.39 -2.18
CA ALA A 65 7.66 0.77 -3.49
C ALA A 65 6.20 0.71 -3.93
N ILE A 66 6.00 0.75 -5.25
CA ILE A 66 4.74 0.43 -5.92
C ILE A 66 4.91 -0.95 -6.57
N VAL A 67 4.05 -1.90 -6.21
CA VAL A 67 4.09 -3.28 -6.71
C VAL A 67 3.05 -3.44 -7.80
N LYS A 68 3.44 -3.91 -8.98
CA LYS A 68 2.55 -4.16 -10.12
C LYS A 68 2.68 -5.59 -10.63
N ILE A 69 1.63 -6.10 -11.24
CA ILE A 69 1.64 -7.38 -11.95
C ILE A 69 1.94 -7.13 -13.44
N PRO A 70 2.98 -7.74 -14.03
CA PRO A 70 3.24 -7.66 -15.46
C PRO A 70 2.01 -8.06 -16.29
N ALA A 71 1.74 -7.35 -17.39
CA ALA A 71 0.52 -7.52 -18.18
C ALA A 71 0.28 -8.96 -18.67
N ASN A 72 1.36 -9.70 -18.92
CA ASN A 72 1.34 -11.09 -19.39
C ASN A 72 1.17 -12.13 -18.27
N VAL A 73 1.23 -11.75 -16.98
CA VAL A 73 1.12 -12.67 -15.84
C VAL A 73 -0.33 -12.83 -15.42
N ARG A 74 -0.92 -14.02 -15.54
CA ARG A 74 -2.30 -14.33 -15.14
C ARG A 74 -2.42 -14.46 -13.62
N ILE A 75 -3.36 -13.71 -13.05
CA ILE A 75 -3.63 -13.63 -11.61
C ILE A 75 -4.77 -14.58 -11.24
N GLY A 76 -4.55 -15.39 -10.21
CA GLY A 76 -5.59 -16.11 -9.47
C GLY A 76 -5.47 -15.93 -7.96
N PHE A 77 -6.46 -16.43 -7.23
CA PHE A 77 -6.52 -16.43 -5.77
C PHE A 77 -6.80 -17.85 -5.25
N GLU A 78 -6.33 -18.20 -4.05
CA GLU A 78 -6.37 -19.58 -3.52
C GLU A 78 -7.78 -20.19 -3.41
N ASN A 79 -8.82 -19.36 -3.20
CA ASN A 79 -10.21 -19.82 -3.09
C ASN A 79 -11.00 -19.79 -4.41
N GLU A 80 -10.34 -19.52 -5.53
CA GLU A 80 -10.99 -19.43 -6.83
C GLU A 80 -10.69 -20.62 -7.73
N VAL A 81 -11.73 -21.17 -8.35
CA VAL A 81 -11.59 -22.21 -9.39
C VAL A 81 -11.31 -21.54 -10.72
N GLU A 82 -10.11 -21.77 -11.23
CA GLU A 82 -9.65 -21.15 -12.46
C GLU A 82 -9.87 -22.09 -13.65
N ASN A 83 -10.56 -21.60 -14.68
CA ASN A 83 -10.77 -22.33 -15.93
C ASN A 83 -9.50 -22.44 -16.79
N ARG A 84 -8.41 -21.75 -16.41
CA ARG A 84 -7.12 -21.72 -17.09
C ARG A 84 -6.00 -21.74 -16.05
N ALA A 85 -4.85 -22.30 -16.41
CA ALA A 85 -3.67 -22.26 -15.54
C ALA A 85 -3.29 -20.79 -15.24
N VAL A 86 -3.03 -20.45 -13.98
CA VAL A 86 -2.59 -19.12 -13.56
C VAL A 86 -1.08 -19.08 -13.36
N ASP A 87 -0.47 -17.91 -13.57
CA ASP A 87 0.98 -17.72 -13.41
C ASP A 87 1.32 -17.40 -11.96
N VAL A 88 0.42 -16.68 -11.27
CA VAL A 88 0.46 -16.42 -9.83
C VAL A 88 -0.90 -16.70 -9.21
N ARG A 89 -0.89 -17.35 -8.06
CA ARG A 89 -2.06 -17.59 -7.21
C ARG A 89 -1.79 -16.98 -5.84
N PHE A 90 -2.38 -15.81 -5.58
CA PHE A 90 -2.26 -15.13 -4.30
C PHE A 90 -3.09 -15.83 -3.22
N VAL A 91 -2.71 -15.64 -1.94
CA VAL A 91 -3.53 -16.07 -0.80
C VAL A 91 -4.93 -15.45 -0.89
N ALA A 92 -5.94 -16.19 -0.45
CA ALA A 92 -7.34 -15.83 -0.71
C ALA A 92 -7.77 -14.51 -0.05
N ASP A 93 -7.18 -14.19 1.10
CA ASP A 93 -7.45 -13.01 1.90
C ASP A 93 -6.26 -12.03 1.87
N LEU A 94 -5.60 -11.92 0.71
CA LEU A 94 -4.45 -11.03 0.52
C LEU A 94 -4.77 -9.58 0.95
N ASP A 95 -5.99 -9.09 0.73
CA ASP A 95 -6.41 -7.75 1.13
C ASP A 95 -6.48 -7.54 2.64
N HIS A 96 -6.52 -8.61 3.46
CA HIS A 96 -6.38 -8.51 4.91
C HIS A 96 -4.98 -8.10 5.36
N TYR A 97 -3.99 -8.10 4.47
CA TYR A 97 -2.65 -7.62 4.77
C TYR A 97 -2.55 -6.09 4.78
N ASN A 98 -3.55 -5.38 4.25
CA ASN A 98 -3.59 -3.92 4.25
C ASN A 98 -3.37 -3.34 5.65
N PHE A 99 -2.45 -2.38 5.74
CA PHE A 99 -2.14 -1.60 6.95
C PHE A 99 -1.68 -2.44 8.15
N LYS A 100 -1.11 -3.63 7.89
CA LYS A 100 -0.49 -4.47 8.92
C LYS A 100 1.00 -4.58 8.68
N GLU A 101 1.80 -4.46 9.74
CA GLU A 101 3.22 -4.80 9.66
C GLU A 101 3.34 -6.32 9.48
N LEU A 102 3.80 -6.72 8.30
CA LEU A 102 4.08 -8.11 7.99
C LEU A 102 5.56 -8.38 8.26
N PRO A 103 5.93 -9.47 8.94
CA PRO A 103 7.33 -9.84 9.08
C PRO A 103 7.94 -10.24 7.73
N ALA A 104 9.27 -10.32 7.70
CA ALA A 104 9.94 -11.01 6.60
C ALA A 104 9.47 -12.47 6.51
N ASN A 105 9.58 -13.06 5.33
CA ASN A 105 9.14 -14.42 5.02
C ASN A 105 7.61 -14.62 5.11
N THR A 106 6.83 -13.53 5.11
CA THR A 106 5.38 -13.59 4.97
C THR A 106 5.02 -14.12 3.59
N ASP A 107 4.12 -15.07 3.54
CA ASP A 107 3.70 -15.73 2.32
C ASP A 107 2.60 -14.95 1.62
N TRP A 108 2.74 -14.74 0.31
CA TRP A 108 1.78 -14.00 -0.51
C TRP A 108 1.03 -14.91 -1.48
N GLY A 109 1.43 -16.18 -1.59
CA GLY A 109 0.86 -17.14 -2.52
C GLY A 109 1.91 -17.93 -3.29
N SER A 110 1.45 -18.60 -4.33
CA SER A 110 2.26 -19.48 -5.17
C SER A 110 2.39 -18.99 -6.60
N THR A 111 3.40 -19.48 -7.30
CA THR A 111 3.60 -19.25 -8.74
C THR A 111 3.81 -20.59 -9.44
N SER A 112 3.34 -20.72 -10.68
CA SER A 112 3.43 -21.97 -11.45
C SER A 112 4.80 -22.25 -12.06
N GLY A 113 5.78 -21.37 -11.82
CA GLY A 113 7.18 -21.60 -12.14
C GLY A 113 7.68 -20.70 -13.26
N SER A 114 8.51 -19.74 -12.88
CA SER A 114 9.53 -19.18 -13.77
C SER A 114 10.71 -18.71 -12.92
N GLN A 115 11.88 -18.55 -13.53
CA GLN A 115 13.07 -17.96 -12.91
C GLN A 115 12.87 -16.52 -12.39
N HIS A 116 11.69 -15.93 -12.64
CA HIS A 116 11.38 -14.54 -12.34
C HIS A 116 10.13 -14.42 -11.45
N LEU A 117 10.13 -13.39 -10.62
CA LEU A 117 9.00 -13.04 -9.77
C LEU A 117 7.82 -12.57 -10.65
N PRO A 118 6.57 -13.02 -10.37
CA PRO A 118 5.39 -12.61 -11.12
C PRO A 118 4.87 -11.22 -10.74
N VAL A 119 5.71 -10.44 -10.05
CA VAL A 119 5.45 -9.08 -9.59
C VAL A 119 6.66 -8.23 -9.91
N THR A 120 6.44 -6.92 -10.04
CA THR A 120 7.51 -5.92 -10.18
C THR A 120 7.29 -4.85 -9.12
N ALA A 121 8.33 -4.48 -8.37
CA ALA A 121 8.29 -3.41 -7.40
C ALA A 121 9.21 -2.28 -7.86
N ARG A 122 8.71 -1.04 -7.92
CA ARG A 122 9.51 0.14 -8.25
C ARG A 122 9.47 1.16 -7.12
N ASN A 123 10.63 1.73 -6.79
CA ASN A 123 10.72 2.77 -5.77
C ASN A 123 10.30 4.15 -6.32
N GLU A 124 10.34 5.19 -5.49
CA GLU A 124 9.98 6.57 -5.88
C GLU A 124 10.85 7.13 -7.03
N ALA A 125 12.08 6.62 -7.22
CA ALA A 125 12.96 6.98 -8.33
C ALA A 125 12.67 6.17 -9.62
N GLY A 126 11.68 5.28 -9.60
CA GLY A 126 11.33 4.40 -10.72
C GLY A 126 12.28 3.21 -10.91
N LEU A 127 13.23 2.99 -9.99
CA LEU A 127 14.18 1.89 -10.05
C LEU A 127 13.51 0.59 -9.61
N ASP A 128 13.86 -0.51 -10.28
CA ASP A 128 13.42 -1.84 -9.91
C ASP A 128 14.03 -2.24 -8.55
N VAL A 129 13.15 -2.51 -7.60
CA VAL A 129 13.47 -2.96 -6.24
C VAL A 129 12.73 -4.26 -5.92
N THR A 130 12.29 -5.00 -6.93
CA THR A 130 11.52 -6.25 -6.80
C THR A 130 12.26 -7.25 -5.91
N GLU A 131 13.54 -7.50 -6.21
CA GLU A 131 14.37 -8.45 -5.47
C GLU A 131 14.79 -7.95 -4.08
N LYS A 132 14.58 -6.66 -3.76
CA LYS A 132 14.74 -6.15 -2.40
C LYS A 132 13.61 -6.69 -1.51
N PHE A 133 12.38 -6.68 -2.02
CA PHE A 133 11.18 -6.95 -1.22
C PHE A 133 10.65 -8.38 -1.37
N PHE A 134 10.79 -9.01 -2.52
CA PHE A 134 10.21 -10.32 -2.79
C PHE A 134 11.27 -11.37 -3.15
N ALA A 135 11.00 -12.61 -2.76
CA ALA A 135 11.72 -13.79 -3.20
C ALA A 135 10.72 -14.86 -3.63
N CYS A 136 11.13 -15.69 -4.59
CA CYS A 136 10.44 -16.94 -4.91
C CYS A 136 11.27 -18.09 -4.36
N ARG A 137 10.71 -18.88 -3.44
CA ARG A 137 11.33 -20.11 -2.91
C ARG A 137 10.27 -21.19 -2.84
N ASP A 138 10.57 -22.39 -3.32
CA ASP A 138 9.63 -23.51 -3.37
C ASP A 138 8.30 -23.14 -4.07
N ASN A 139 8.39 -22.35 -5.15
CA ASN A 139 7.24 -21.81 -5.87
C ASN A 139 6.29 -20.95 -5.02
N ARG A 140 6.75 -20.46 -3.85
CA ARG A 140 6.03 -19.49 -3.02
C ARG A 140 6.67 -18.11 -3.12
N ILE A 141 5.82 -17.10 -3.24
CA ILE A 141 6.21 -15.70 -3.23
C ILE A 141 6.20 -15.25 -1.78
N ARG A 142 7.35 -14.77 -1.29
CA ARG A 142 7.49 -14.33 0.09
C ARG A 142 8.19 -12.99 0.19
N THR A 143 7.85 -12.23 1.22
CA THR A 143 8.57 -11.00 1.56
C THR A 143 9.98 -11.34 2.05
N LYS A 144 10.97 -10.53 1.69
CA LYS A 144 12.35 -10.64 2.21
C LYS A 144 12.59 -9.75 3.42
N LEU A 145 11.82 -8.69 3.53
CA LEU A 145 11.93 -7.67 4.58
C LEU A 145 10.55 -7.49 5.24
N PRO A 146 10.51 -6.98 6.48
CA PRO A 146 9.28 -6.46 7.04
C PRO A 146 8.71 -5.36 6.15
N VAL A 147 7.40 -5.41 5.89
CA VAL A 147 6.70 -4.44 5.05
C VAL A 147 5.29 -4.24 5.57
N MET A 148 4.73 -3.04 5.35
CA MET A 148 3.31 -2.78 5.51
C MET A 148 2.69 -2.51 4.13
N PRO A 149 1.94 -3.45 3.55
CA PRO A 149 1.29 -3.20 2.28
C PRO A 149 0.02 -2.35 2.47
N ALA A 150 -0.33 -1.59 1.44
CA ALA A 150 -1.54 -0.78 1.38
C ALA A 150 -2.22 -0.87 0.00
N MET A 151 -3.52 -0.64 -0.02
CA MET A 151 -4.41 -0.70 -1.19
C MET A 151 -4.43 -2.05 -1.93
N LEU A 152 -4.16 -3.16 -1.23
CA LEU A 152 -4.42 -4.50 -1.75
C LEU A 152 -5.93 -4.67 -2.00
N THR A 153 -6.25 -5.33 -3.10
CA THR A 153 -7.61 -5.68 -3.50
C THR A 153 -7.61 -7.05 -4.16
N LEU A 154 -8.74 -7.75 -4.11
CA LEU A 154 -8.94 -9.00 -4.83
C LEU A 154 -9.55 -8.77 -6.24
N ASP A 155 -9.92 -7.53 -6.59
CA ASP A 155 -10.41 -7.20 -7.92
C ASP A 155 -9.25 -7.11 -8.93
N ARG A 156 -9.14 -8.13 -9.77
CA ARG A 156 -8.14 -8.22 -10.85
C ARG A 156 -8.14 -7.00 -11.78
N ARG A 157 -9.30 -6.37 -12.03
CA ARG A 157 -9.39 -5.21 -12.91
C ARG A 157 -8.69 -4.01 -12.28
N ILE A 158 -8.89 -3.78 -10.99
CA ILE A 158 -8.24 -2.70 -10.24
C ILE A 158 -6.73 -2.94 -10.22
N ILE A 159 -6.29 -4.19 -9.94
CA ILE A 159 -4.86 -4.56 -9.96
C ILE A 159 -4.20 -4.23 -11.31
N ARG A 160 -4.92 -4.43 -12.42
CA ARG A 160 -4.42 -4.15 -13.77
C ARG A 160 -4.37 -2.68 -14.11
N GLN A 161 -5.36 -1.92 -13.65
CA GLN A 161 -5.50 -0.51 -13.98
C GLN A 161 -4.49 0.35 -13.21
N ASP A 162 -4.18 -0.03 -11.97
CA ASP A 162 -3.27 0.73 -11.11
C ASP A 162 -2.05 -0.08 -10.68
N CYS A 163 -2.18 -0.84 -9.59
CA CYS A 163 -1.11 -1.61 -8.98
C CYS A 163 -1.68 -2.76 -8.14
N LEU A 164 -0.82 -3.72 -7.76
CA LEU A 164 -1.17 -4.73 -6.76
C LEU A 164 -1.30 -4.07 -5.38
N CYS A 165 -0.28 -3.28 -5.00
CA CYS A 165 -0.25 -2.54 -3.74
C CYS A 165 0.89 -1.53 -3.70
N TYR A 166 0.87 -0.70 -2.67
CA TYR A 166 2.02 0.06 -2.19
C TYR A 166 2.67 -0.69 -1.04
N LEU A 167 4.01 -0.71 -0.97
CA LEU A 167 4.75 -1.15 0.21
C LEU A 167 5.22 0.05 0.99
N MET A 168 5.01 0.01 2.30
CA MET A 168 5.45 1.03 3.23
C MET A 168 6.38 0.44 4.29
N GLU A 169 7.25 1.28 4.83
CA GLU A 169 8.04 0.98 6.02
C GLU A 169 7.79 2.05 7.08
N ARG A 170 7.97 1.67 8.35
CA ARG A 170 7.82 2.62 9.45
C ARG A 170 8.89 3.69 9.33
N TYR A 171 8.47 4.95 9.37
CA TYR A 171 9.38 6.08 9.32
C TYR A 171 10.00 6.28 10.72
N PRO A 172 11.34 6.25 10.85
CA PRO A 172 11.96 6.46 12.13
C PRO A 172 11.74 7.92 12.55
N LEU A 173 10.97 8.11 13.61
CA LEU A 173 10.87 9.39 14.29
C LEU A 173 12.05 9.48 15.28
N PRO A 174 12.72 10.64 15.38
CA PRO A 174 13.82 10.78 16.33
C PRO A 174 13.34 10.54 17.76
N GLU A 175 13.93 9.56 18.45
CA GLU A 175 13.78 9.43 19.90
C GLU A 175 14.46 10.62 20.58
N ARG A 176 13.82 11.18 21.60
CA ARG A 176 14.35 12.35 22.29
C ARG A 176 15.52 11.91 23.19
N ASN A 177 16.66 12.59 23.07
CA ASN A 177 17.61 12.74 24.18
C ASN A 177 16.98 13.58 25.30
#